data_AF-A0A2W0AI70-F1
#
_entry.id   AF-A0A2W0AI70-F1
#
_cell.length_a   1.000
_cell.length_b   1.000
_cell.length_c   1.000
_cell.angle_alpha   90.00
_cell.angle_beta   90.00
_cell.angle_gamma   90.00
#
_symmetry.space_group_name_H-M   'P 1'
#
loop_
_entity.id
_entity.type
_entity.pdbx_description
1 polymer ?
#
loop_
_entity_poly.entity_id
_entity_poly.type
_entity_poly.pdbx_seq_one_letter_code
_entity_poly.pdbx_strand_id
1 'polypeptide(L)'
;MCRAIFRFSCFLLLSTLTLAQTPEQRTSNYLESIRNTPPLLEAFLREMPKGGDLHNHLIGAIYAESYLQYAINDKLCIDQKQLTFVQPPCDESRNIVPAQRVTTDPTLYRLMIDVLSMRDFVPYSMAGLSESREDHFFQTFGRFVSVANAHTGETLAEVASRAGHQNESYLEMTVGFDRNSGQIGSKTGWTDNFDEQREKLNAAGIQSAV
;
A
#
# COMPACT_ATOMS: atom_id res chain seq x y z
N MET A 1 27.98 89.56 -12.18
CA MET A 1 28.76 88.34 -11.83
C MET A 1 28.16 87.70 -10.59
N CYS A 2 28.09 86.37 -10.56
CA CYS A 2 27.67 85.48 -9.45
C CYS A 2 26.19 85.49 -9.03
N ARG A 3 25.52 84.35 -8.80
CA ARG A 3 25.78 82.92 -9.05
C ARG A 3 24.45 82.20 -8.75
N ALA A 4 23.96 81.38 -9.68
CA ALA A 4 22.83 80.49 -9.44
C ALA A 4 23.30 79.27 -8.62
N ILE A 5 22.58 78.92 -7.55
CA ILE A 5 22.78 77.68 -6.81
C ILE A 5 21.41 77.01 -6.67
N PHE A 6 21.08 76.19 -7.66
CA PHE A 6 19.96 75.25 -7.61
C PHE A 6 20.53 73.96 -7.00
N ARG A 7 20.32 73.74 -5.70
CA ARG A 7 20.69 72.47 -5.04
C ARG A 7 19.55 71.47 -5.25
N PHE A 8 19.67 70.69 -6.32
CA PHE A 8 18.99 69.42 -6.47
C PHE A 8 19.53 68.46 -5.41
N SER A 9 18.73 68.13 -4.40
CA SER A 9 19.07 67.05 -3.48
C SER A 9 17.80 66.47 -2.87
N CYS A 10 17.18 65.56 -3.62
CA CYS A 10 16.26 64.58 -3.06
C CYS A 10 16.75 63.21 -3.55
N PHE A 11 17.70 62.62 -2.81
CA PHE A 11 18.09 61.23 -3.00
C PHE A 11 16.87 60.37 -2.65
N LEU A 12 16.21 59.85 -3.68
CA LEU A 12 15.25 58.76 -3.56
C LEU A 12 15.97 57.55 -2.94
N LEU A 13 15.74 57.32 -1.65
CA LEU A 13 15.96 56.03 -1.01
C LEU A 13 14.99 55.03 -1.63
N LEU A 14 15.38 54.40 -2.75
CA LEU A 14 14.77 53.15 -3.18
C LEU A 14 15.16 52.08 -2.16
N SER A 15 14.37 51.96 -1.09
CA SER A 15 14.35 50.77 -0.27
C SER A 15 13.86 49.62 -1.15
N THR A 16 14.80 48.84 -1.71
CA THR A 16 14.48 47.56 -2.35
C THR A 16 14.00 46.60 -1.26
N LEU A 17 12.70 46.66 -0.95
CA LEU A 17 11.99 45.58 -0.28
C LEU A 17 11.94 44.41 -1.28
N THR A 18 13.04 43.67 -1.40
CA THR A 18 12.95 42.29 -1.86
C THR A 18 12.13 41.56 -0.82
N LEU A 19 10.85 41.31 -1.10
CA LEU A 19 10.04 40.35 -0.34
C LEU A 19 10.76 39.01 -0.45
N ALA A 20 11.58 38.69 0.54
CA ALA A 20 12.21 37.38 0.64
C ALA A 20 11.08 36.36 0.74
N GLN A 21 10.99 35.46 -0.24
CA GLN A 21 10.01 34.38 -0.22
C GLN A 21 10.18 33.55 1.06
N THR A 22 9.08 33.20 1.70
CA THR A 22 9.11 32.29 2.86
C THR A 22 9.62 30.91 2.42
N PRO A 23 10.14 30.07 3.34
CA PRO A 23 10.48 28.69 3.02
C PRO A 23 9.34 27.94 2.32
N GLU A 24 8.10 28.09 2.81
CA GLU A 24 6.91 27.47 2.23
C GLU A 24 6.66 27.94 0.80
N GLN A 25 6.79 29.25 0.55
CA GLN A 25 6.60 29.81 -0.78
C GLN A 25 7.66 29.33 -1.77
N ARG A 26 8.93 29.22 -1.34
CA ARG A 26 10.00 28.66 -2.18
C ARG A 26 9.76 27.20 -2.52
N THR A 27 9.40 26.38 -1.53
CA THR A 27 9.09 24.96 -1.72
C THR A 27 7.90 24.77 -2.65
N SER A 28 6.82 25.54 -2.45
CA SER A 28 5.63 25.51 -3.29
C SER A 28 5.96 25.88 -4.75
N ASN A 29 6.70 26.97 -4.96
CA ASN A 29 7.13 27.38 -6.30
C ASN A 29 8.00 26.31 -6.99
N TYR A 30 8.90 25.67 -6.24
CA TYR A 30 9.74 24.60 -6.79
C TYR A 30 8.91 23.38 -7.17
N LEU A 31 8.03 22.90 -6.28
CA LEU A 31 7.08 21.83 -6.56
C LEU A 31 6.26 22.10 -7.83
N GLU A 32 5.70 23.31 -7.95
CA GLU A 32 4.94 23.71 -9.15
C GLU A 32 5.81 23.71 -10.40
N SER A 33 7.07 24.14 -10.31
CA SER A 33 7.99 24.15 -11.46
C SER A 33 8.37 22.75 -11.96
N ILE A 34 8.39 21.74 -11.07
CA ILE A 34 8.80 20.36 -11.39
C ILE A 34 7.63 19.39 -11.53
N ARG A 35 6.38 19.80 -11.28
CA ARG A 35 5.21 18.91 -11.21
C ARG A 35 4.98 18.03 -12.45
N ASN A 36 5.45 18.50 -13.61
CA ASN A 36 5.34 17.78 -14.90
C ASN A 36 6.67 17.16 -15.34
N THR A 37 7.66 17.07 -14.43
CA THR A 37 8.96 16.44 -14.66
C THR A 37 9.09 15.25 -13.71
N PRO A 38 8.60 14.04 -14.09
CA PRO A 38 8.45 12.93 -13.16
C PRO A 38 9.72 12.55 -12.36
N PRO A 39 10.93 12.51 -12.94
CA PRO A 39 12.13 12.20 -12.16
C PRO A 39 12.43 13.25 -11.07
N LEU A 40 12.19 14.53 -11.35
CA LEU A 40 12.39 15.60 -10.37
C LEU A 40 11.30 15.57 -9.29
N LEU A 41 10.04 15.32 -9.70
CA LEU A 41 8.92 15.19 -8.78
C LEU A 41 9.13 14.00 -7.83
N GLU A 42 9.60 12.86 -8.32
CA GLU A 42 9.92 11.70 -7.48
C GLU A 42 11.00 12.04 -6.45
N ALA A 43 12.12 12.64 -6.88
CA ALA A 43 13.20 13.04 -5.97
C ALA A 43 12.67 13.99 -4.88
N PHE A 44 11.88 15.00 -5.26
CA PHE A 44 11.25 15.92 -4.32
C PHE A 44 10.33 15.22 -3.33
N LEU A 45 9.44 14.33 -3.78
CA LEU A 45 8.49 13.61 -2.91
C LEU A 45 9.17 12.57 -2.02
N ARG A 46 10.28 11.97 -2.47
CA ARG A 46 11.12 11.09 -1.64
C ARG A 46 11.76 11.87 -0.48
N GLU A 47 12.28 13.06 -0.75
CA GLU A 47 12.92 13.90 0.26
C GLU A 47 11.90 14.59 1.19
N MET A 48 10.66 14.78 0.75
CA MET A 48 9.61 15.42 1.54
C MET A 48 9.36 14.69 2.89
N PRO A 49 9.43 15.38 4.04
CA PRO A 49 9.05 14.81 5.33
C PRO A 49 7.54 14.65 5.40
N LYS A 50 7.06 13.41 5.30
CA LYS A 50 5.62 13.12 5.19
C LYS A 50 4.90 13.01 6.53
N GLY A 51 5.64 13.00 7.64
CA GLY A 51 5.03 12.83 8.97
C GLY A 51 4.65 11.38 9.20
N GLY A 52 3.38 11.07 9.44
CA GLY A 52 2.92 9.71 9.74
C GLY A 52 2.00 9.11 8.68
N ASP A 53 2.15 7.82 8.41
CA ASP A 53 1.12 7.01 7.75
C ASP A 53 0.14 6.49 8.81
N LEU A 54 -1.12 6.94 8.71
CA LEU A 54 -2.16 6.67 9.70
C LEU A 54 -3.16 5.60 9.25
N HIS A 55 -3.02 5.08 8.03
CA HIS A 55 -3.95 4.09 7.49
C HIS A 55 -3.19 3.07 6.67
N ASN A 56 -2.72 2.03 7.35
CA ASN A 56 -1.99 0.97 6.69
C ASN A 56 -2.41 -0.40 7.21
N HIS A 57 -2.77 -1.31 6.30
CA HIS A 57 -3.01 -2.71 6.62
C HIS A 57 -1.71 -3.49 6.41
N LEU A 58 -1.12 -4.00 7.50
CA LEU A 58 0.25 -4.54 7.49
C LEU A 58 0.50 -5.51 6.33
N ILE A 59 -0.33 -6.53 6.21
CA ILE A 59 -0.15 -7.61 5.24
C ILE A 59 -0.57 -7.21 3.81
N GLY A 60 -1.30 -6.11 3.65
CA GLY A 60 -1.57 -5.51 2.33
C GLY A 60 -0.42 -4.62 1.83
N ALA A 61 0.51 -4.23 2.71
CA ALA A 61 1.62 -3.33 2.37
C ALA A 61 2.91 -4.05 1.99
N ILE A 62 2.95 -5.38 2.04
CA ILE A 62 4.14 -6.20 1.78
C ILE A 62 4.23 -6.56 0.30
N TYR A 63 5.45 -6.61 -0.23
CA TYR A 63 5.65 -7.07 -1.60
C TYR A 63 5.35 -8.56 -1.77
N ALA A 64 4.75 -8.91 -2.90
CA ALA A 64 4.47 -10.30 -3.25
C ALA A 64 5.75 -11.15 -3.28
N GLU A 65 6.86 -10.55 -3.68
CA GLU A 65 8.21 -11.12 -3.65
C GLU A 65 8.63 -11.57 -2.25
N SER A 66 8.31 -10.77 -1.22
CA SER A 66 8.61 -11.13 0.16
C SER A 66 7.82 -12.35 0.60
N TYR A 67 6.53 -12.46 0.22
CA TYR A 67 5.74 -13.67 0.49
C TYR A 67 6.28 -14.91 -0.20
N LEU A 68 6.76 -14.79 -1.44
CA LEU A 68 7.46 -15.89 -2.12
C LEU A 68 8.72 -16.30 -1.34
N GLN A 69 9.51 -15.34 -0.87
CA GLN A 69 10.72 -15.62 -0.10
C GLN A 69 10.41 -16.30 1.24
N TYR A 70 9.37 -15.86 1.96
CA TYR A 70 8.90 -16.51 3.18
C TYR A 70 8.46 -17.95 2.92
N ALA A 71 7.66 -18.18 1.88
CA ALA A 71 7.21 -19.52 1.50
C ALA A 71 8.37 -20.45 1.12
N ILE A 72 9.41 -19.92 0.47
CA ILE A 72 10.65 -20.66 0.17
C ILE A 72 11.37 -21.06 1.46
N ASN A 73 11.58 -20.11 2.38
CA ASN A 73 12.28 -20.34 3.64
C ASN A 73 11.56 -21.39 4.50
N ASP A 74 10.23 -21.34 4.52
CA ASP A 74 9.36 -22.26 5.26
C ASP A 74 9.17 -23.61 4.56
N LYS A 75 9.74 -23.78 3.35
CA LYS A 75 9.62 -25.00 2.54
C LYS A 75 8.16 -25.35 2.22
N LEU A 76 7.33 -24.34 2.02
CA LEU A 76 5.94 -24.50 1.57
C LEU A 76 5.89 -24.97 0.11
N CYS A 77 4.70 -25.36 -0.30
CA CYS A 77 4.39 -25.69 -1.69
C CYS A 77 3.47 -24.63 -2.31
N ILE A 78 3.39 -24.63 -3.63
CA ILE A 78 2.47 -23.83 -4.43
C ILE A 78 1.54 -24.79 -5.15
N ASP A 79 0.23 -24.65 -4.96
CA ASP A 79 -0.76 -25.24 -5.85
C ASP A 79 -0.79 -24.43 -7.14
N GLN A 80 -0.30 -24.98 -8.25
CA GLN A 80 -0.20 -24.24 -9.51
C GLN A 80 -1.56 -24.02 -10.21
N LYS A 81 -2.60 -24.77 -9.81
CA LYS A 81 -3.96 -24.54 -10.33
C LYS A 81 -4.63 -23.41 -9.59
N GLN A 82 -4.50 -23.41 -8.27
CA GLN A 82 -5.11 -22.39 -7.43
C GLN A 82 -4.25 -21.15 -7.30
N LEU A 83 -2.94 -21.21 -7.56
CA LEU A 83 -1.95 -20.16 -7.31
C LEU A 83 -2.00 -19.67 -5.85
N THR A 84 -1.87 -20.62 -4.92
CA THR A 84 -1.91 -20.42 -3.47
C THR A 84 -0.75 -21.15 -2.79
N PHE A 85 -0.32 -20.67 -1.62
CA PHE A 85 0.62 -21.39 -0.77
C PHE A 85 -0.09 -22.49 0.02
N VAL A 86 0.50 -23.68 0.06
CA VAL A 86 -0.02 -24.84 0.81
C VAL A 86 1.08 -25.51 1.63
N GLN A 87 0.69 -26.16 2.72
CA GLN A 87 1.62 -26.89 3.59
C GLN A 87 2.15 -28.15 2.89
N PRO A 88 3.38 -28.60 3.21
CA PRO A 88 3.89 -29.88 2.72
C PRO A 88 3.04 -31.07 3.21
N PRO A 89 3.11 -32.23 2.52
CA PRO A 89 4.04 -32.55 1.45
C PRO A 89 3.64 -31.98 0.07
N CYS A 90 4.64 -31.61 -0.74
CA CYS A 90 4.41 -31.25 -2.14
C CYS A 90 4.21 -32.51 -2.99
N ASP A 91 3.31 -32.45 -3.96
CA ASP A 91 2.98 -33.56 -4.86
C ASP A 91 2.89 -33.04 -6.30
N GLU A 92 3.98 -33.21 -7.04
CA GLU A 92 4.05 -32.76 -8.43
C GLU A 92 3.01 -33.47 -9.33
N SER A 93 2.60 -34.71 -8.99
CA SER A 93 1.54 -35.41 -9.74
C SER A 93 0.18 -34.70 -9.65
N ARG A 94 0.01 -33.86 -8.63
CA ARG A 94 -1.17 -33.02 -8.41
C ARG A 94 -0.98 -31.56 -8.81
N ASN A 95 0.17 -31.20 -9.40
CA ASN A 95 0.59 -29.81 -9.68
C ASN A 95 0.81 -28.99 -8.40
N ILE A 96 1.25 -29.64 -7.32
CA ILE A 96 1.67 -28.98 -6.08
C ILE A 96 3.19 -29.05 -6.03
N VAL A 97 3.86 -27.95 -6.34
CA VAL A 97 5.33 -27.88 -6.47
C VAL A 97 5.95 -27.19 -5.26
N PRO A 98 7.21 -27.47 -4.88
CA PRO A 98 7.90 -26.68 -3.86
C PRO A 98 7.92 -25.20 -4.23
N ALA A 99 7.74 -24.30 -3.25
CA ALA A 99 7.79 -22.85 -3.49
C ALA A 99 9.10 -22.41 -4.16
N GLN A 100 10.22 -23.10 -3.84
CA GLN A 100 11.52 -22.91 -4.49
C GLN A 100 11.46 -22.96 -6.03
N ARG A 101 10.48 -23.63 -6.63
CA ARG A 101 10.30 -23.74 -8.08
C ARG A 101 10.28 -22.38 -8.77
N VAL A 102 9.75 -21.33 -8.14
CA VAL A 102 9.68 -19.96 -8.70
C VAL A 102 11.05 -19.38 -9.05
N THR A 103 12.13 -19.85 -8.41
CA THR A 103 13.50 -19.39 -8.70
C THR A 103 14.06 -19.92 -10.03
N THR A 104 13.45 -20.98 -10.55
CA THR A 104 13.84 -21.63 -11.81
C THR A 104 12.75 -21.57 -12.88
N ASP A 105 11.54 -21.16 -12.50
CA ASP A 105 10.38 -21.05 -13.38
C ASP A 105 9.87 -19.59 -13.39
N PRO A 106 10.32 -18.78 -14.36
CA PRO A 106 9.92 -17.37 -14.45
C PRO A 106 8.44 -17.21 -14.79
N THR A 107 7.78 -18.22 -15.36
CA THR A 107 6.34 -18.17 -15.63
C THR A 107 5.56 -18.33 -14.34
N LEU A 108 5.89 -19.33 -13.52
CA LEU A 108 5.28 -19.48 -12.20
C LEU A 108 5.55 -18.27 -11.31
N TYR A 109 6.77 -17.73 -11.32
CA TYR A 109 7.11 -16.51 -10.59
C TYR A 109 6.16 -15.35 -10.95
N ARG A 110 6.01 -15.04 -12.24
CA ARG A 110 5.13 -13.94 -12.69
C ARG A 110 3.67 -14.17 -12.28
N LEU A 111 3.15 -15.38 -12.53
CA LEU A 111 1.78 -15.74 -12.14
C LEU A 111 1.55 -15.54 -10.65
N MET A 112 2.50 -15.95 -9.80
CA MET A 112 2.42 -15.72 -8.37
C MET A 112 2.43 -14.24 -8.02
N ILE A 113 3.32 -13.43 -8.59
CA ILE A 113 3.30 -11.98 -8.33
C ILE A 113 1.98 -11.34 -8.77
N ASP A 114 1.44 -11.74 -9.91
CA ASP A 114 0.21 -11.16 -10.47
C ASP A 114 -1.02 -11.52 -9.61
N VAL A 115 -1.10 -12.73 -9.05
CA VAL A 115 -2.22 -13.08 -8.13
C VAL A 115 -2.02 -12.56 -6.71
N LEU A 116 -0.79 -12.27 -6.31
CA LEU A 116 -0.45 -11.74 -4.98
C LEU A 116 -0.41 -10.21 -4.94
N SER A 117 -0.72 -9.53 -6.04
CA SER A 117 -0.68 -8.06 -6.13
C SER A 117 -1.71 -7.50 -7.11
N MET A 118 -1.81 -6.17 -7.18
CA MET A 118 -2.56 -5.47 -8.23
C MET A 118 -1.70 -5.15 -9.47
N ARG A 119 -0.44 -5.62 -9.50
CA ARG A 119 0.49 -5.31 -10.59
C ARG A 119 -0.07 -5.82 -11.91
N ASP A 120 -0.11 -4.94 -12.92
CA ASP A 120 -0.54 -5.24 -14.28
C ASP A 120 -1.96 -5.84 -14.40
N PHE A 121 -2.79 -5.74 -13.35
CA PHE A 121 -4.15 -6.26 -13.40
C PHE A 121 -5.00 -5.46 -14.40
N VAL A 122 -5.65 -6.17 -15.31
CA VAL A 122 -6.62 -5.63 -16.26
C VAL A 122 -7.95 -6.35 -16.04
N PRO A 123 -9.02 -5.65 -15.65
CA PRO A 123 -10.35 -6.26 -15.52
C PRO A 123 -10.78 -6.91 -16.83
N TYR A 124 -11.41 -8.07 -16.76
CA TYR A 124 -11.96 -8.74 -17.93
C TYR A 124 -13.39 -9.19 -17.71
N SER A 125 -14.16 -9.25 -18.79
CA SER A 125 -15.53 -9.72 -18.79
C SER A 125 -15.85 -10.42 -20.10
N MET A 126 -16.25 -11.69 -19.99
CA MET A 126 -16.71 -12.58 -21.05
C MET A 126 -17.94 -13.35 -20.55
N ALA A 127 -18.73 -13.92 -21.45
CA ALA A 127 -19.93 -14.67 -21.06
C ALA A 127 -19.57 -15.81 -20.09
N GLY A 128 -20.04 -15.70 -18.84
CA GLY A 128 -19.78 -16.67 -17.77
C GLY A 128 -18.43 -16.54 -17.06
N LEU A 129 -17.59 -15.57 -17.43
CA LEU A 129 -16.26 -15.34 -16.83
C LEU A 129 -15.99 -13.83 -16.74
N SER A 130 -16.04 -13.27 -15.54
CA SER A 130 -15.63 -11.88 -15.29
C SER A 130 -14.87 -11.80 -13.99
N GLU A 131 -13.85 -10.96 -13.94
CA GLU A 131 -13.16 -10.61 -12.71
C GLU A 131 -13.05 -9.09 -12.61
N SER A 132 -13.67 -8.54 -11.57
CA SER A 132 -13.53 -7.12 -11.24
C SER A 132 -12.22 -6.87 -10.50
N ARG A 133 -11.83 -5.59 -10.43
CA ARG A 133 -10.65 -5.17 -9.66
C ARG A 133 -10.84 -5.46 -8.17
N GLU A 134 -12.06 -5.30 -7.68
CA GLU A 134 -12.46 -5.58 -6.31
C GLU A 134 -12.35 -7.08 -6.02
N ASP A 135 -12.83 -7.93 -6.92
CA ASP A 135 -12.74 -9.39 -6.77
C ASP A 135 -11.28 -9.84 -6.72
N HIS A 136 -10.43 -9.34 -7.62
CA HIS A 136 -9.00 -9.66 -7.62
C HIS A 136 -8.31 -9.20 -6.32
N PHE A 137 -8.60 -7.97 -5.90
CA PHE A 137 -8.07 -7.40 -4.66
C PHE A 137 -8.47 -8.22 -3.43
N PHE A 138 -9.74 -8.62 -3.28
CA PHE A 138 -10.15 -9.36 -2.08
C PHE A 138 -9.72 -10.83 -2.10
N GLN A 139 -9.63 -11.45 -3.28
CA GLN A 139 -9.13 -12.82 -3.41
C GLN A 139 -7.66 -12.95 -3.01
N THR A 140 -6.84 -11.93 -3.26
CA THR A 140 -5.39 -11.98 -3.03
C THR A 140 -5.03 -12.34 -1.58
N PHE A 141 -5.78 -11.82 -0.61
CA PHE A 141 -5.52 -12.05 0.81
C PHE A 141 -5.61 -13.53 1.19
N GLY A 142 -6.59 -14.27 0.64
CA GLY A 142 -6.72 -15.71 0.88
C GLY A 142 -5.52 -16.51 0.37
N ARG A 143 -4.74 -15.96 -0.57
CA ARG A 143 -3.59 -16.63 -1.19
C ARG A 143 -2.33 -16.54 -0.32
N PHE A 144 -2.17 -15.46 0.46
CA PHE A 144 -0.97 -15.23 1.27
C PHE A 144 -1.19 -15.10 2.78
N VAL A 145 -2.43 -14.97 3.28
CA VAL A 145 -2.70 -14.70 4.70
C VAL A 145 -2.04 -15.70 5.65
N SER A 146 -1.97 -16.98 5.27
CA SER A 146 -1.32 -18.01 6.08
C SER A 146 0.17 -17.76 6.25
N VAL A 147 0.86 -17.38 5.16
CA VAL A 147 2.28 -17.00 5.16
C VAL A 147 2.46 -15.69 5.92
N ALA A 148 1.64 -14.68 5.64
CA ALA A 148 1.76 -13.37 6.29
C ALA A 148 1.61 -13.45 7.81
N ASN A 149 0.65 -14.24 8.31
CA ASN A 149 0.44 -14.43 9.74
C ASN A 149 1.63 -15.11 10.43
N ALA A 150 2.35 -15.99 9.73
CA ALA A 150 3.54 -16.65 10.26
C ALA A 150 4.78 -15.73 10.32
N HIS A 151 4.77 -14.63 9.56
CA HIS A 151 5.91 -13.70 9.38
C HIS A 151 5.56 -12.26 9.81
N THR A 152 4.78 -12.10 10.88
CA THR A 152 4.33 -10.76 11.34
C THR A 152 5.50 -9.84 11.71
N GLY A 153 6.58 -10.37 12.28
CA GLY A 153 7.74 -9.58 12.68
C GLY A 153 8.53 -9.08 11.47
N GLU A 154 8.76 -9.95 10.51
CA GLU A 154 9.47 -9.68 9.26
C GLU A 154 8.71 -8.67 8.41
N THR A 155 7.39 -8.85 8.29
CA THR A 155 6.51 -7.92 7.56
C THR A 155 6.51 -6.53 8.21
N LEU A 156 6.44 -6.43 9.54
CA LEU A 156 6.52 -5.14 10.24
C LEU A 156 7.87 -4.46 10.02
N ALA A 157 8.97 -5.22 10.04
CA ALA A 157 10.31 -4.69 9.76
C ALA A 157 10.45 -4.16 8.33
N GLU A 158 9.88 -4.86 7.34
CA GLU A 158 9.87 -4.41 5.94
C GLU A 158 9.13 -3.08 5.78
N VAL A 159 7.91 -2.96 6.33
CA VAL A 159 7.13 -1.71 6.25
C VAL A 159 7.85 -0.56 6.95
N ALA A 160 8.39 -0.78 8.15
CA ALA A 160 9.14 0.24 8.89
C ALA A 160 10.39 0.71 8.14
N SER A 161 11.15 -0.22 7.53
CA SER A 161 12.31 0.12 6.71
C SER A 161 11.93 0.96 5.50
N ARG A 162 10.87 0.58 4.78
CA ARG A 162 10.37 1.32 3.63
C ARG A 162 9.86 2.72 3.99
N ALA A 163 9.11 2.83 5.09
CA ALA A 163 8.63 4.12 5.61
C ALA A 163 9.80 5.07 5.91
N GLY A 164 10.85 4.56 6.55
CA GLY A 164 12.09 5.32 6.77
C GLY A 164 12.75 5.78 5.47
N HIS A 165 12.83 4.92 4.46
CA HIS A 165 13.33 5.28 3.12
C HIS A 165 12.44 6.26 2.35
N GLN A 166 11.18 6.40 2.78
CA GLN A 166 10.22 7.36 2.26
C GLN A 166 10.03 8.56 3.19
N ASN A 167 10.88 8.78 4.19
CA ASN A 167 10.81 9.95 5.08
C ASN A 167 9.45 10.08 5.81
N GLU A 168 8.90 8.95 6.19
CA GLU A 168 7.79 8.81 7.14
C GLU A 168 8.36 8.52 8.52
N SER A 169 7.97 9.32 9.51
CA SER A 169 8.48 9.25 10.89
C SER A 169 7.59 8.44 11.84
N TYR A 170 6.39 8.06 11.41
CA TYR A 170 5.39 7.40 12.25
C TYR A 170 4.48 6.50 11.42
N LEU A 171 4.04 5.37 12.00
CA LEU A 171 3.17 4.39 11.35
C LEU A 171 2.07 3.94 12.32
N GLU A 172 0.81 4.02 11.91
CA GLU A 172 -0.32 3.33 12.55
C GLU A 172 -0.73 2.13 11.70
N MET A 173 -0.40 0.94 12.19
CA MET A 173 -0.59 -0.31 11.47
C MET A 173 -1.81 -1.06 11.98
N THR A 174 -2.72 -1.40 11.07
CA THR A 174 -3.73 -2.43 11.31
C THR A 174 -3.09 -3.80 11.13
N VAL A 175 -3.05 -4.58 12.20
CA VAL A 175 -2.46 -5.93 12.24
C VAL A 175 -3.57 -6.96 12.44
N GLY A 176 -3.59 -7.97 11.57
CA GLY A 176 -4.59 -9.04 11.57
C GLY A 176 -5.81 -8.74 10.71
N PHE A 177 -6.62 -9.78 10.51
CA PHE A 177 -7.96 -9.67 9.93
C PHE A 177 -9.01 -9.83 11.02
N ASP A 178 -10.24 -9.43 10.68
CA ASP A 178 -11.44 -9.85 11.40
C ASP A 178 -11.37 -11.33 11.78
N ARG A 179 -11.58 -11.62 13.06
CA ARG A 179 -11.45 -12.98 13.59
C ARG A 179 -12.72 -13.79 13.35
N ASN A 180 -13.90 -13.17 13.36
CA ASN A 180 -15.17 -13.90 13.42
C ASN A 180 -16.39 -13.18 12.81
N SER A 181 -16.29 -11.93 12.34
CA SER A 181 -17.45 -11.16 11.86
C SER A 181 -18.11 -11.81 10.65
N GLY A 182 -17.33 -12.41 9.74
CA GLY A 182 -17.86 -13.21 8.63
C GLY A 182 -18.70 -14.41 9.10
N GLN A 183 -18.23 -15.12 10.14
CA GLN A 183 -18.98 -16.23 10.72
C GLN A 183 -20.28 -15.74 11.40
N ILE A 184 -20.22 -14.60 12.07
CA ILE A 184 -21.41 -13.98 12.71
C ILE A 184 -22.42 -13.58 11.65
N GLY A 185 -22.00 -12.88 10.59
CA GLY A 185 -22.86 -12.47 9.48
C GLY A 185 -23.54 -13.66 8.81
N SER A 186 -22.82 -14.77 8.60
CA SER A 186 -23.39 -16.00 8.03
C SER A 186 -24.50 -16.62 8.90
N LYS A 187 -24.43 -16.45 10.23
CA LYS A 187 -25.42 -16.97 11.18
C LYS A 187 -26.64 -16.08 11.32
N THR A 188 -26.49 -14.77 11.17
CA THR A 188 -27.58 -13.81 11.41
C THR A 188 -28.47 -13.59 10.19
N GLY A 189 -27.96 -13.86 8.99
CA GLY A 189 -28.63 -13.51 7.74
C GLY A 189 -28.69 -12.00 7.49
N TRP A 190 -29.24 -11.60 6.33
CA TRP A 190 -29.49 -10.22 5.96
C TRP A 190 -30.98 -9.87 6.12
N THR A 191 -31.27 -8.69 6.65
CA THR A 191 -32.59 -8.05 6.60
C THR A 191 -32.41 -6.59 6.19
N ASP A 192 -33.34 -6.08 5.37
CA ASP A 192 -33.36 -4.67 4.95
C ASP A 192 -33.80 -3.72 6.09
N ASN A 193 -34.26 -4.26 7.22
CA ASN A 193 -34.49 -3.49 8.43
C ASN A 193 -33.18 -3.37 9.24
N PHE A 194 -32.53 -2.21 9.16
CA PHE A 194 -31.23 -1.99 9.81
C PHE A 194 -31.26 -2.04 11.33
N ASP A 195 -32.38 -1.67 11.97
CA ASP A 195 -32.52 -1.81 13.42
C ASP A 195 -32.56 -3.28 13.82
N GLU A 196 -33.34 -4.09 13.08
CA GLU A 196 -33.38 -5.54 13.27
C GLU A 196 -32.02 -6.20 12.96
N GLN A 197 -31.33 -5.76 11.89
CA GLN A 197 -30.00 -6.26 11.54
C GLN A 197 -29.00 -5.99 12.66
N ARG A 198 -29.01 -4.77 13.22
CA ARG A 198 -28.15 -4.39 14.34
C ARG A 198 -28.40 -5.24 15.58
N GLU A 199 -29.67 -5.46 15.95
CA GLU A 199 -30.02 -6.30 17.09
C GLU A 199 -29.57 -7.75 16.88
N LYS A 200 -29.76 -8.31 15.67
CA LYS A 200 -29.26 -9.65 15.33
C LYS A 200 -27.74 -9.77 15.46
N LEU A 201 -27.00 -8.80 14.92
CA LEU A 201 -25.54 -8.78 14.99
C LEU A 201 -25.04 -8.64 16.43
N ASN A 202 -25.65 -7.75 17.22
CA ASN A 202 -25.32 -7.60 18.64
C ASN A 202 -25.62 -8.88 19.43
N ALA A 203 -26.78 -9.49 19.24
CA ALA A 203 -27.16 -10.75 19.88
C ALA A 203 -26.21 -11.91 19.50
N ALA A 204 -25.66 -11.87 18.29
CA ALA A 204 -24.67 -12.82 17.81
C ALA A 204 -23.22 -12.48 18.22
N GLY A 205 -23.01 -11.43 19.01
CA GLY A 205 -21.71 -11.09 19.58
C GLY A 205 -20.78 -10.33 18.64
N ILE A 206 -21.29 -9.55 17.68
CA ILE A 206 -20.44 -8.80 16.72
C ILE A 206 -19.39 -7.91 17.39
N GLN A 207 -19.66 -7.44 18.62
CA GLN A 207 -18.78 -6.56 19.39
C GLN A 207 -17.46 -7.23 19.82
N SER A 208 -17.41 -8.56 19.87
CA SER A 208 -16.19 -9.33 20.20
C SER A 208 -15.53 -9.94 18.97
N ALA A 209 -16.04 -9.63 17.77
CA ALA A 209 -15.54 -10.17 16.51
C ALA A 209 -14.38 -9.37 15.91
N VAL A 210 -14.32 -8.08 16.25
CA VAL A 210 -13.37 -7.09 15.74
C VAL A 210 -12.15 -6.97 16.66
#